data_AF-A0A255XMX2-F1
#
_entry.id   AF-A0A255XMX2-F1
#
_cell.length_a   1.000
_cell.length_b   1.000
_cell.length_c   1.000
_cell.angle_alpha   90.00
_cell.angle_beta   90.00
_cell.angle_gamma   90.00
#
_symmetry.space_group_name_H-M   'P 1'
#
loop_
_entity.id
_entity.type
_entity.pdbx_description
1 polymer ?
#
loop_
_entity_poly.entity_id
_entity_poly.type
_entity_poly.pdbx_seq_one_letter_code
_entity_poly.pdbx_strand_id
1 'polypeptide(L)'
;MLPAASVAPEALPAPIDARQIDLQIAAARDLRWLPDSITVEDDDITIQGWALTLWDAPEATRFTINGAVFTEVEWPLPSPDLKDYFGFLPHADAARFRCRYRLQPGENPFPEGVACVAMTGAFGDHRRSYRTAWYLLDPALEAPLPDSAQIARLIGTENSLAFRMGGATIVHRIDRYLQDRFDRGLSSFRAVLDWNCGAGQLSRYLTRFVSCLVGVDTDAAMVAQCQATLSSPVQEAVRFTVVGAAPPTDFADGQFDLVIGLSVLTEMDAATQDAWLVELQRIVEPGGLLLLSVRGFAQSSFYRCPPDLWQATQRAGLLCQGDAENPQAVHSQEYIFSHWGQYFDILDSIGGLAGGQDMIVLRRRSSKPTLAELRIDSPRHSD
;
A
#
# COMPACT_ATOMS: atom_id res chain seq x y z
N MET A 1 -22.29 -47.02 -2.80
CA MET A 1 -22.79 -46.65 -4.14
C MET A 1 -23.61 -45.39 -3.99
N LEU A 2 -23.09 -44.24 -4.41
CA LEU A 2 -23.89 -43.02 -4.54
C LEU A 2 -24.73 -43.14 -5.82
N PRO A 3 -26.03 -42.79 -5.82
CA PRO A 3 -26.86 -42.91 -7.01
C PRO A 3 -26.45 -41.86 -8.04
N ALA A 4 -26.15 -42.32 -9.26
CA ALA A 4 -25.87 -41.45 -10.39
C ALA A 4 -27.18 -40.85 -10.90
N ALA A 5 -27.42 -39.57 -10.59
CA ALA A 5 -28.42 -38.79 -11.29
C ALA A 5 -27.86 -38.40 -12.66
N SER A 6 -28.48 -38.91 -13.73
CA SER A 6 -28.19 -38.52 -15.11
C SER A 6 -28.73 -37.12 -15.36
N VAL A 7 -27.93 -36.09 -15.08
CA VAL A 7 -28.16 -34.73 -15.58
C VAL A 7 -27.50 -34.66 -16.96
N ALA A 8 -28.26 -34.27 -17.99
CA ALA A 8 -27.71 -34.00 -19.31
C ALA A 8 -26.59 -32.95 -19.17
N PRO A 9 -25.45 -33.07 -19.87
CA PRO A 9 -24.39 -32.09 -19.78
C PRO A 9 -24.93 -30.75 -20.31
N GLU A 10 -25.23 -29.85 -19.39
CA GLU A 10 -25.41 -28.44 -19.68
C GLU A 10 -24.13 -28.00 -20.41
N ALA A 11 -24.27 -27.25 -21.51
CA ALA A 11 -23.11 -26.74 -22.23
C ALA A 11 -22.20 -26.05 -21.22
N LEU A 12 -20.95 -26.50 -21.11
CA LEU A 12 -19.99 -25.87 -20.20
C LEU A 12 -19.97 -24.38 -20.54
N PRO A 13 -20.18 -23.49 -19.55
CA PRO A 13 -20.08 -22.07 -19.80
C PRO A 13 -18.71 -21.75 -20.42
N ALA A 14 -18.63 -20.64 -21.16
CA ALA A 14 -17.36 -20.17 -21.69
C ALA A 14 -16.29 -20.22 -20.58
N PRO A 15 -15.06 -20.67 -20.90
CA PRO A 15 -14.05 -20.90 -19.88
C PRO A 15 -13.82 -19.63 -19.08
N ILE A 16 -14.03 -19.73 -17.77
CA ILE A 16 -13.84 -18.61 -16.85
C ILE A 16 -12.34 -18.32 -16.79
N ASP A 17 -11.95 -17.06 -16.97
CA ASP A 17 -10.54 -16.68 -16.85
C ASP A 17 -10.12 -16.72 -15.37
N ALA A 18 -9.52 -17.85 -14.98
CA ALA A 18 -9.03 -18.08 -13.62
C ALA A 18 -8.06 -16.98 -13.15
N ARG A 19 -7.34 -16.33 -14.07
CA ARG A 19 -6.43 -15.23 -13.75
C ARG A 19 -7.20 -13.99 -13.30
N GLN A 20 -8.32 -13.69 -13.97
CA GLN A 20 -9.20 -12.59 -13.58
C GLN A 20 -9.84 -12.84 -12.21
N ILE A 21 -10.22 -14.09 -11.92
CA ILE A 21 -10.71 -14.49 -10.59
C ILE A 21 -9.62 -14.26 -9.53
N ASP A 22 -8.38 -14.67 -9.78
CA ASP A 22 -7.27 -14.54 -8.83
C ASP A 22 -7.01 -13.07 -8.44
N LEU A 23 -7.02 -12.15 -9.42
CA LEU A 23 -6.92 -10.72 -9.16
C LEU A 23 -8.07 -10.19 -8.27
N GLN A 24 -9.31 -10.61 -8.55
CA GLN A 24 -10.47 -10.18 -7.78
C GLN A 24 -10.47 -10.77 -6.36
N ILE A 25 -10.04 -12.02 -6.18
CA ILE A 25 -9.85 -12.63 -4.87
C ILE A 25 -8.80 -11.86 -4.07
N ALA A 26 -7.70 -11.45 -4.69
CA ALA A 26 -6.69 -10.61 -4.03
C ALA A 26 -7.27 -9.26 -3.61
N ALA A 27 -8.11 -8.62 -4.43
CA ALA A 27 -8.80 -7.39 -4.04
C ALA A 27 -9.73 -7.61 -2.84
N ALA A 28 -10.52 -8.69 -2.83
CA ALA A 28 -11.40 -9.03 -1.70
C ALA A 28 -10.62 -9.33 -0.41
N ARG A 29 -9.41 -9.90 -0.51
CA ARG A 29 -8.57 -10.28 0.62
C ARG A 29 -7.76 -9.12 1.18
N ASP A 30 -7.09 -8.36 0.30
CA ASP A 30 -6.02 -7.44 0.65
C ASP A 30 -6.49 -5.97 0.71
N LEU A 31 -7.47 -5.60 -0.12
CA LEU A 31 -8.13 -4.30 -0.04
C LEU A 31 -9.41 -4.40 0.81
N ARG A 32 -10.23 -5.43 0.53
CA ARG A 32 -11.45 -5.85 1.25
C ARG A 32 -12.60 -4.83 1.24
N TRP A 33 -12.32 -3.56 1.50
CA TRP A 33 -13.28 -2.46 1.49
C TRP A 33 -12.57 -1.12 1.33
N LEU A 34 -13.27 -0.13 0.78
CA LEU A 34 -12.78 1.23 0.57
C LEU A 34 -13.85 2.23 1.03
N PRO A 35 -13.54 3.09 2.01
CA PRO A 35 -14.32 4.28 2.28
C PRO A 35 -14.17 5.29 1.14
N ASP A 36 -15.28 5.66 0.51
CA ASP A 36 -15.34 6.73 -0.48
C ASP A 36 -15.50 8.10 0.21
N SER A 37 -16.19 8.13 1.36
CA SER A 37 -16.36 9.32 2.19
C SER A 37 -16.38 8.96 3.67
N ILE A 38 -15.78 9.84 4.47
CA ILE A 38 -15.89 9.80 5.94
C ILE A 38 -16.16 11.22 6.41
N THR A 39 -17.29 11.41 7.08
CA THR A 39 -17.71 12.69 7.64
C THR A 39 -17.74 12.54 9.16
N VAL A 40 -17.09 13.47 9.85
CA VAL A 40 -17.10 13.57 11.31
C VAL A 40 -17.81 14.88 11.65
N GLU A 41 -18.98 14.77 12.25
CA GLU A 41 -19.79 15.87 12.80
C GLU A 41 -19.70 15.84 14.34
N ASP A 42 -20.29 16.84 15.00
CA ASP A 42 -20.19 16.98 16.47
C ASP A 42 -20.77 15.76 17.22
N ASP A 43 -21.85 15.17 16.68
CA ASP A 43 -22.61 14.10 17.33
C ASP A 43 -22.47 12.73 16.65
N ASP A 44 -21.90 12.66 15.44
CA ASP A 44 -21.79 11.40 14.72
C ASP A 44 -20.71 11.33 13.65
N ILE A 45 -20.38 10.10 13.29
CA ILE A 45 -19.46 9.75 12.22
C ILE A 45 -20.19 8.92 11.19
N THR A 46 -20.16 9.38 9.95
CA THR A 46 -20.75 8.68 8.81
C THR A 46 -19.66 8.22 7.85
N ILE A 47 -19.69 6.94 7.48
CA ILE A 47 -18.79 6.34 6.49
C ILE A 47 -19.63 5.76 5.36
N GLN A 48 -19.23 6.03 4.13
CA GLN A 48 -19.81 5.43 2.93
C GLN A 48 -18.71 4.89 2.04
N GLY A 49 -19.02 3.85 1.30
CA GLY A 49 -18.05 3.25 0.40
C GLY A 49 -18.54 1.93 -0.18
N TRP A 50 -17.58 1.07 -0.48
CA TRP A 50 -17.87 -0.31 -0.88
C TRP A 50 -17.09 -1.31 -0.04
N ALA A 51 -17.70 -2.48 0.16
CA ALA A 51 -17.16 -3.60 0.93
C ALA A 51 -17.40 -4.91 0.18
N LEU A 52 -16.33 -5.68 0.00
CA LEU A 52 -16.35 -6.97 -0.67
C LEU A 52 -16.38 -8.09 0.37
N THR A 53 -17.10 -9.15 0.04
CA THR A 53 -17.08 -10.41 0.79
C THR A 53 -16.68 -11.54 -0.15
N LEU A 54 -15.88 -12.48 0.37
CA LEU A 54 -15.49 -13.69 -0.36
C LEU A 54 -16.13 -14.93 0.27
N TRP A 55 -16.01 -15.04 1.60
CA TRP A 55 -16.51 -16.18 2.38
C TRP A 55 -17.63 -15.79 3.34
N ASP A 56 -17.47 -14.65 4.02
CA ASP A 56 -18.41 -14.18 5.03
C ASP A 56 -19.67 -13.60 4.37
N ALA A 57 -20.84 -13.89 4.92
CA ALA A 57 -22.04 -13.18 4.52
C ALA A 57 -21.98 -11.72 5.04
N PRO A 58 -22.56 -10.73 4.33
CA PRO A 58 -22.61 -9.35 4.80
C PRO A 58 -23.13 -9.20 6.24
N GLU A 59 -24.13 -10.02 6.62
CA GLU A 59 -24.76 -10.02 7.95
C GLU A 59 -23.82 -10.51 9.07
N ALA A 60 -22.78 -11.28 8.72
CA ALA A 60 -21.77 -11.76 9.66
C ALA A 60 -20.60 -10.79 9.83
N THR A 61 -20.58 -9.70 9.06
CA THR A 61 -19.51 -8.71 9.03
C THR A 61 -19.93 -7.45 9.80
N ARG A 62 -18.96 -6.79 10.44
CA ARG A 62 -19.19 -5.61 11.28
C ARG A 62 -18.25 -4.49 10.88
N PHE A 63 -18.75 -3.26 10.91
CA PHE A 63 -17.93 -2.06 10.83
C PHE A 63 -17.61 -1.57 12.23
N THR A 64 -16.37 -1.15 12.46
CA THR A 64 -15.92 -0.63 13.75
C THR A 64 -15.20 0.71 13.60
N ILE A 65 -15.29 1.53 14.65
CA ILE A 65 -14.46 2.72 14.87
C ILE A 65 -13.80 2.60 16.24
N ASN A 66 -12.47 2.63 16.29
CA ASN A 66 -11.68 2.42 17.51
C ASN A 66 -12.08 1.13 18.28
N GLY A 67 -12.51 0.10 17.54
CA GLY A 67 -13.03 -1.16 18.08
C GLY A 67 -14.51 -1.15 18.51
N ALA A 68 -15.16 0.02 18.58
CA ALA A 68 -16.60 0.14 18.83
C ALA A 68 -17.40 -0.16 17.57
N VAL A 69 -18.48 -0.93 17.69
CA VAL A 69 -19.28 -1.40 16.54
C VAL A 69 -20.29 -0.32 16.11
N PHE A 70 -20.40 -0.09 14.80
CA PHE A 70 -21.44 0.74 14.22
C PHE A 70 -22.82 0.07 14.40
N THR A 71 -23.79 0.80 14.95
CA THR A 71 -25.15 0.29 15.18
C THR A 71 -26.12 0.62 14.05
N GLU A 72 -25.87 1.70 13.31
CA GLU A 72 -26.66 2.09 12.14
C GLU A 72 -25.87 1.70 10.89
N VAL A 73 -26.18 0.54 10.30
CA VAL A 73 -25.48 0.01 9.11
C VAL A 73 -26.50 -0.32 8.03
N GLU A 74 -26.36 0.32 6.87
CA GLU A 74 -27.07 0.04 5.64
C GLU A 74 -26.12 -0.70 4.69
N TRP A 75 -26.15 -2.03 4.70
CA TRP A 75 -25.40 -2.92 3.80
C TRP A 75 -26.08 -4.30 3.77
N PRO A 76 -26.29 -4.93 2.61
CA PRO A 76 -25.86 -4.53 1.26
C PRO A 76 -26.72 -3.42 0.61
N LEU A 77 -26.07 -2.47 -0.09
CA LEU A 77 -26.70 -1.50 -1.00
C LEU A 77 -26.26 -1.73 -2.46
N PRO A 78 -27.12 -1.43 -3.47
CA PRO A 78 -26.83 -1.68 -4.88
C PRO A 78 -25.54 -1.04 -5.40
N SER A 79 -24.80 -1.77 -6.23
CA SER A 79 -23.51 -1.38 -6.81
C SER A 79 -23.26 -1.99 -8.20
N PRO A 80 -24.14 -1.77 -9.18
CA PRO A 80 -24.01 -2.39 -10.50
C PRO A 80 -22.69 -2.03 -11.20
N ASP A 81 -22.12 -0.87 -10.90
CA ASP A 81 -20.82 -0.39 -11.39
C ASP A 81 -19.64 -1.26 -10.94
N LEU A 82 -19.73 -1.91 -9.77
CA LEU A 82 -18.65 -2.73 -9.24
C LEU A 82 -18.54 -4.11 -9.93
N LYS A 83 -19.55 -4.53 -10.70
CA LYS A 83 -19.46 -5.74 -11.53
C LYS A 83 -18.35 -5.66 -12.57
N ASP A 84 -18.04 -4.47 -13.06
CA ASP A 84 -16.97 -4.26 -14.06
C ASP A 84 -15.57 -4.51 -13.50
N TYR A 85 -15.43 -4.47 -12.17
CA TYR A 85 -14.18 -4.67 -11.44
C TYR A 85 -14.12 -6.04 -10.78
N PHE A 86 -15.25 -6.47 -10.20
CA PHE A 86 -15.35 -7.57 -9.23
C PHE A 86 -16.42 -8.60 -9.57
N GLY A 87 -16.85 -8.69 -10.84
CA GLY A 87 -18.02 -9.49 -11.24
C GLY A 87 -17.98 -10.99 -10.94
N PHE A 88 -16.83 -11.59 -10.59
CA PHE A 88 -16.74 -12.98 -10.13
C PHE A 88 -16.89 -13.12 -8.61
N LEU A 89 -16.84 -12.03 -7.85
CA LEU A 89 -17.04 -12.06 -6.41
C LEU A 89 -18.54 -12.11 -6.05
N PRO A 90 -18.90 -12.84 -4.99
CA PRO A 90 -20.25 -12.78 -4.44
C PRO A 90 -20.66 -11.35 -4.10
N HIS A 91 -21.94 -11.02 -4.37
CA HIS A 91 -22.55 -9.75 -3.98
C HIS A 91 -21.85 -8.48 -4.53
N ALA A 92 -21.02 -8.60 -5.57
CA ALA A 92 -20.35 -7.44 -6.17
C ALA A 92 -21.32 -6.39 -6.74
N ASP A 93 -22.56 -6.75 -7.03
CA ASP A 93 -23.64 -5.83 -7.43
C ASP A 93 -24.46 -5.26 -6.27
N ALA A 94 -24.13 -5.63 -5.04
CA ALA A 94 -24.72 -5.11 -3.82
C ALA A 94 -23.66 -4.93 -2.72
N ALA A 95 -22.54 -4.28 -3.08
CA ALA A 95 -21.37 -4.10 -2.22
C ALA A 95 -21.26 -2.69 -1.62
N ARG A 96 -22.17 -1.75 -1.92
CA ARG A 96 -22.14 -0.41 -1.33
C ARG A 96 -22.64 -0.45 0.10
N PHE A 97 -22.07 0.37 0.97
CA PHE A 97 -22.52 0.50 2.35
C PHE A 97 -22.62 1.95 2.77
N ARG A 98 -23.46 2.20 3.79
CA ARG A 98 -23.43 3.41 4.62
C ARG A 98 -23.49 2.97 6.07
N CYS A 99 -22.60 3.47 6.91
CA CYS A 99 -22.71 3.27 8.35
C CYS A 99 -22.58 4.59 9.10
N ARG A 100 -23.33 4.71 10.20
CA ARG A 100 -23.35 5.86 11.10
C ARG A 100 -23.07 5.41 12.53
N TYR A 101 -22.15 6.10 13.19
CA TYR A 101 -21.81 5.90 14.59
C TYR A 101 -22.13 7.17 15.36
N ARG A 102 -23.00 7.08 16.38
CA ARG A 102 -23.35 8.22 17.24
C ARG A 102 -22.36 8.32 18.39
N LEU A 103 -21.71 9.46 18.51
CA LEU A 103 -20.79 9.76 19.60
C LEU A 103 -21.58 9.91 20.90
N GLN A 104 -21.04 9.35 21.99
CA GLN A 104 -21.53 9.63 23.33
C GLN A 104 -21.12 11.06 23.74
N PRO A 105 -21.89 11.72 24.63
CA PRO A 105 -21.51 13.04 25.13
C PRO A 105 -20.08 13.07 25.69
N GLY A 106 -19.21 13.88 25.08
CA GLY A 106 -17.79 14.01 25.47
C GLY A 106 -16.85 12.91 24.95
N GLU A 107 -17.34 12.00 24.09
CA GLU A 107 -16.51 11.02 23.40
C GLU A 107 -15.59 11.70 22.40
N ASN A 108 -14.28 11.41 22.48
CA ASN A 108 -13.33 11.86 21.47
C ASN A 108 -13.21 10.80 20.37
N PRO A 109 -13.58 11.10 19.11
CA PRO A 109 -13.47 10.14 18.01
C PRO A 109 -12.03 9.81 17.60
N PHE A 110 -11.06 10.64 18.00
CA PHE A 110 -9.64 10.49 17.70
C PHE A 110 -8.82 10.25 18.97
N PRO A 111 -8.96 9.06 19.61
CA PRO A 111 -8.11 8.71 20.74
C PRO A 111 -6.63 8.80 20.33
N GLU A 112 -5.80 9.44 21.16
CA GLU A 112 -4.38 9.71 20.84
C GLU A 112 -4.17 10.49 19.53
N GLY A 113 -5.21 11.19 19.04
CA GLY A 113 -5.19 11.99 17.83
C GLY A 113 -5.41 11.20 16.53
N VAL A 114 -5.81 9.92 16.59
CA VAL A 114 -6.10 9.11 15.39
C VAL A 114 -7.36 8.26 15.59
N ALA A 115 -8.21 8.20 14.58
CA ALA A 115 -9.33 7.27 14.50
C ALA A 115 -8.93 6.08 13.62
N CYS A 116 -9.29 4.87 14.05
CA CYS A 116 -9.12 3.64 13.27
C CYS A 116 -10.50 3.08 12.91
N VAL A 117 -10.81 3.00 11.62
CA VAL A 117 -12.04 2.38 11.14
C VAL A 117 -11.71 1.06 10.46
N ALA A 118 -12.48 0.02 10.78
CA ALA A 118 -12.19 -1.33 10.30
C ALA A 118 -13.47 -2.08 9.89
N MET A 119 -13.28 -3.10 9.06
CA MET A 119 -14.29 -4.09 8.75
C MET A 119 -13.83 -5.44 9.31
N THR A 120 -14.65 -6.07 10.14
CA THR A 120 -14.32 -7.30 10.89
C THR A 120 -15.33 -8.40 10.59
N GLY A 121 -14.91 -9.66 10.71
CA GLY A 121 -15.84 -10.79 10.64
C GLY A 121 -16.56 -11.02 11.97
N ALA A 122 -17.25 -12.15 12.09
CA ALA A 122 -18.06 -12.49 13.27
C ALA A 122 -17.28 -12.51 14.60
N PHE A 123 -15.97 -12.71 14.54
CA PHE A 123 -15.07 -12.77 15.71
C PHE A 123 -14.48 -11.41 16.11
N GLY A 124 -14.82 -10.32 15.41
CA GLY A 124 -14.32 -8.98 15.69
C GLY A 124 -12.84 -8.79 15.31
N ASP A 125 -12.21 -7.80 15.95
CA ASP A 125 -10.83 -7.42 15.65
C ASP A 125 -9.80 -8.45 16.12
N HIS A 126 -8.77 -8.65 15.31
CA HIS A 126 -7.63 -9.51 15.63
C HIS A 126 -6.32 -8.82 15.27
N ARG A 127 -5.18 -9.43 15.64
CA ARG A 127 -3.85 -8.84 15.46
C ARG A 127 -3.49 -8.40 14.02
N ARG A 128 -4.22 -8.87 13.00
CA ARG A 128 -3.99 -8.53 11.59
C ARG A 128 -5.11 -7.69 10.97
N SER A 129 -6.13 -7.29 11.74
CA SER A 129 -7.19 -6.38 11.28
C SER A 129 -6.62 -5.09 10.69
N TYR A 130 -5.46 -4.63 11.19
CA TYR A 130 -4.79 -3.43 10.72
C TYR A 130 -4.53 -3.45 9.20
N ARG A 131 -4.33 -4.63 8.59
CA ARG A 131 -4.00 -4.76 7.16
C ARG A 131 -5.09 -4.22 6.23
N THR A 132 -6.34 -4.25 6.68
CA THR A 132 -7.50 -3.71 5.95
C THR A 132 -8.16 -2.55 6.69
N ALA A 133 -7.59 -2.07 7.80
CA ALA A 133 -8.12 -0.92 8.54
C ALA A 133 -7.70 0.40 7.88
N TRP A 134 -8.53 1.43 8.03
CA TRP A 134 -8.25 2.78 7.56
C TRP A 134 -8.07 3.70 8.75
N TYR A 135 -7.16 4.66 8.61
CA TYR A 135 -6.78 5.57 9.69
C TYR A 135 -7.03 7.01 9.26
N LEU A 136 -7.53 7.80 10.20
CA LEU A 136 -7.78 9.23 10.04
C LEU A 136 -7.09 9.96 11.17
N LEU A 137 -6.24 10.93 10.85
CA LEU A 137 -5.72 11.83 11.85
C LEU A 137 -6.82 12.82 12.27
N ASP A 138 -6.80 13.22 13.53
CA ASP A 138 -7.58 14.35 14.02
C ASP A 138 -7.35 15.57 13.09
N PRO A 139 -8.41 16.15 12.50
CA PRO A 139 -8.30 17.32 11.63
C PRO A 139 -7.55 18.50 12.27
N ALA A 140 -7.58 18.64 13.60
CA ALA A 140 -6.86 19.69 14.32
C ALA A 140 -5.33 19.48 14.33
N LEU A 141 -4.87 18.25 14.06
CA LEU A 141 -3.46 17.87 14.02
C LEU A 141 -2.89 17.79 12.60
N GLU A 142 -3.73 18.01 11.57
CA GLU A 142 -3.30 17.98 10.18
C GLU A 142 -2.41 19.17 9.82
N ALA A 143 -1.29 18.86 9.16
CA ALA A 143 -0.44 19.88 8.57
C ALA A 143 -1.12 20.51 7.34
N PRO A 144 -0.75 21.74 6.94
CA PRO A 144 -1.27 22.35 5.73
C PRO A 144 -1.15 21.42 4.52
N LEU A 145 -2.18 21.42 3.68
CA LEU A 145 -2.21 20.59 2.48
C LEU A 145 -1.39 21.22 1.35
N PRO A 146 -0.78 20.39 0.50
CA PRO A 146 -0.28 20.82 -0.80
C PRO A 146 -1.42 21.26 -1.72
N ASP A 147 -1.07 21.91 -2.83
CA ASP A 147 -2.06 22.31 -3.82
C ASP A 147 -2.69 21.08 -4.51
N SER A 148 -3.88 21.26 -5.10
CA SER A 148 -4.62 20.14 -5.70
C SER A 148 -3.89 19.49 -6.87
N ALA A 149 -3.06 20.24 -7.62
CA ALA A 149 -2.29 19.71 -8.74
C ALA A 149 -1.14 18.81 -8.26
N GLN A 150 -0.47 19.18 -7.17
CA GLN A 150 0.52 18.35 -6.49
C GLN A 150 -0.13 17.07 -5.92
N ILE A 151 -1.31 17.18 -5.31
CA ILE A 151 -2.08 16.02 -4.86
C ILE A 151 -2.41 15.10 -6.05
N ALA A 152 -2.96 15.66 -7.13
CA ALA A 152 -3.33 14.91 -8.33
C ALA A 152 -2.13 14.20 -8.96
N ARG A 153 -0.97 14.85 -9.01
CA ARG A 153 0.25 14.25 -9.52
C ARG A 153 0.74 13.07 -8.68
N LEU A 154 0.55 13.11 -7.36
CA LEU A 154 1.02 12.06 -6.47
C LEU A 154 0.06 10.86 -6.38
N ILE A 155 -1.25 11.12 -6.27
CA ILE A 155 -2.24 10.07 -5.98
C ILE A 155 -3.25 9.84 -7.12
N GLY A 156 -3.09 10.53 -8.25
CA GLY A 156 -3.94 10.40 -9.44
C GLY A 156 -5.31 11.10 -9.34
N THR A 157 -5.54 11.89 -8.30
CA THR A 157 -6.80 12.63 -8.08
C THR A 157 -6.57 13.87 -7.23
N GLU A 158 -7.40 14.91 -7.38
CA GLU A 158 -7.34 16.13 -6.55
C GLU A 158 -7.95 15.94 -5.14
N ASN A 159 -8.41 14.73 -4.81
CA ASN A 159 -9.14 14.47 -3.57
C ASN A 159 -8.24 14.54 -2.32
N SER A 160 -8.39 15.62 -1.55
CA SER A 160 -7.64 15.87 -0.33
C SER A 160 -7.95 14.91 0.83
N LEU A 161 -9.15 14.32 0.88
CA LEU A 161 -9.48 13.28 1.85
C LEU A 161 -8.71 12.00 1.52
N ALA A 162 -8.69 11.59 0.26
CA ALA A 162 -7.94 10.42 -0.19
C ALA A 162 -6.43 10.59 0.06
N PHE A 163 -5.90 11.80 -0.14
CA PHE A 163 -4.51 12.12 0.17
C PHE A 163 -4.19 11.92 1.65
N ARG A 164 -4.98 12.52 2.55
CA ARG A 164 -4.77 12.43 4.00
C ARG A 164 -4.98 11.02 4.52
N MET A 165 -6.14 10.44 4.23
CA MET A 165 -6.51 9.10 4.67
C MET A 165 -5.51 8.06 4.14
N GLY A 166 -5.05 8.18 2.89
CA GLY A 166 -4.03 7.32 2.32
C GLY A 166 -2.72 7.37 3.09
N GLY A 167 -2.17 8.57 3.31
CA GLY A 167 -0.92 8.75 4.06
C GLY A 167 -1.03 8.24 5.50
N ALA A 168 -2.09 8.63 6.22
CA ALA A 168 -2.33 8.20 7.59
C ALA A 168 -2.45 6.68 7.66
N THR A 169 -3.22 6.08 6.75
CA THR A 169 -3.45 4.64 6.69
C THR A 169 -2.16 3.87 6.43
N ILE A 170 -1.37 4.29 5.45
CA ILE A 170 -0.14 3.56 5.08
C ILE A 170 0.87 3.62 6.23
N VAL A 171 1.10 4.79 6.85
CA VAL A 171 2.04 4.93 7.96
C VAL A 171 1.61 4.10 9.17
N HIS A 172 0.33 4.13 9.57
CA HIS A 172 -0.15 3.32 10.69
C HIS A 172 -0.13 1.82 10.39
N ARG A 173 -0.42 1.41 9.14
CA ARG A 173 -0.29 0.01 8.71
C ARG A 173 1.16 -0.47 8.76
N ILE A 174 2.11 0.36 8.36
CA ILE A 174 3.55 0.09 8.48
C ILE A 174 3.94 -0.07 9.95
N ASP A 175 3.58 0.87 10.81
CA ASP A 175 3.88 0.81 12.25
C ASP A 175 3.33 -0.47 12.90
N ARG A 176 2.07 -0.83 12.61
CA ARG A 176 1.45 -2.06 13.12
C ARG A 176 2.05 -3.33 12.55
N TYR A 177 2.45 -3.32 11.28
CA TYR A 177 3.19 -4.43 10.69
C TYR A 177 4.54 -4.63 11.38
N LEU A 178 5.29 -3.55 11.61
CA LEU A 178 6.59 -3.62 12.27
C LEU A 178 6.44 -4.18 13.69
N GLN A 179 5.39 -3.78 14.42
CA GLN A 179 5.07 -4.33 15.73
C GLN A 179 4.70 -5.83 15.68
N ASP A 180 3.82 -6.27 14.76
CA ASP A 180 3.43 -7.70 14.64
C ASP A 180 4.59 -8.60 14.17
N ARG A 181 5.50 -8.07 13.33
CA ARG A 181 6.56 -8.87 12.70
C ARG A 181 7.89 -8.85 13.45
N PHE A 182 8.23 -7.72 14.08
CA PHE A 182 9.55 -7.46 14.65
C PHE A 182 9.51 -7.00 16.12
N ASP A 183 8.34 -6.98 16.76
CA ASP A 183 8.16 -6.52 18.14
C ASP A 183 8.69 -5.09 18.39
N ARG A 184 8.69 -4.23 17.35
CA ARG A 184 9.12 -2.83 17.41
C ARG A 184 8.36 -1.96 16.42
N GLY A 185 8.02 -0.72 16.78
CA GLY A 185 7.31 0.24 15.91
C GLY A 185 8.24 1.22 15.18
N LEU A 186 7.65 2.15 14.42
CA LEU A 186 8.38 3.19 13.69
C LEU A 186 9.25 4.06 14.62
N SER A 187 8.79 4.33 15.83
CA SER A 187 9.52 5.14 16.82
C SER A 187 10.85 4.55 17.29
N SER A 188 11.12 3.28 16.97
CA SER A 188 12.39 2.63 17.30
C SER A 188 13.50 2.89 16.28
N PHE A 189 13.19 3.44 15.10
CA PHE A 189 14.17 3.72 14.05
C PHE A 189 14.81 5.09 14.26
N ARG A 190 16.13 5.16 14.10
CA ARG A 190 16.96 6.33 14.43
C ARG A 190 17.08 7.30 13.26
N ALA A 191 17.02 6.82 12.03
CA ALA A 191 17.19 7.62 10.82
C ALA A 191 16.37 7.01 9.67
N VAL A 192 15.26 7.66 9.34
CA VAL A 192 14.31 7.19 8.33
C VAL A 192 14.43 8.01 7.05
N LEU A 193 14.44 7.33 5.90
CA LEU A 193 14.35 7.94 4.57
C LEU A 193 12.95 7.68 4.00
N ASP A 194 12.24 8.76 3.65
CA ASP A 194 11.07 8.73 2.75
C ASP A 194 11.58 8.98 1.32
N TRP A 195 11.80 7.89 0.57
CA TRP A 195 12.38 7.90 -0.78
C TRP A 195 11.28 8.15 -1.82
N ASN A 196 11.42 9.22 -2.59
CA ASN A 196 10.37 9.79 -3.45
C ASN A 196 9.17 10.30 -2.62
N CYS A 197 9.45 11.24 -1.71
CA CYS A 197 8.48 11.72 -0.73
C CYS A 197 7.31 12.50 -1.34
N GLY A 198 7.42 12.94 -2.61
CA GLY A 198 6.42 13.73 -3.31
C GLY A 198 6.02 14.97 -2.51
N ALA A 199 4.72 15.26 -2.47
CA ALA A 199 4.15 16.35 -1.67
C ALA A 199 4.02 16.02 -0.15
N GLY A 200 4.78 15.03 0.33
CA GLY A 200 4.88 14.67 1.74
C GLY A 200 3.64 13.93 2.26
N GLN A 201 3.06 13.04 1.44
CA GLN A 201 1.89 12.25 1.85
C GLN A 201 2.21 11.33 3.03
N LEU A 202 3.33 10.59 2.99
CA LEU A 202 3.78 9.79 4.12
C LEU A 202 4.48 10.65 5.17
N SER A 203 5.42 11.49 4.72
CA SER A 203 6.25 12.32 5.58
C SER A 203 5.47 13.06 6.67
N ARG A 204 4.30 13.65 6.35
CA ARG A 204 3.48 14.37 7.35
C ARG A 204 3.00 13.52 8.53
N TYR A 205 2.86 12.21 8.33
CA TYR A 205 2.47 11.26 9.38
C TYR A 205 3.70 10.59 9.98
N LEU A 206 4.76 10.33 9.20
CA LEU A 206 6.02 9.77 9.70
C LEU A 206 6.64 10.65 10.80
N THR A 207 6.60 11.98 10.67
CA THR A 207 7.13 12.92 11.68
C THR A 207 6.47 12.79 13.06
N ARG A 208 5.30 12.13 13.17
CA ARG A 208 4.66 11.83 14.46
C ARG A 208 5.24 10.60 15.15
N PHE A 209 5.92 9.73 14.40
CA PHE A 209 6.50 8.49 14.91
C PHE A 209 8.02 8.59 15.08
N VAL A 210 8.70 9.23 14.14
CA VAL A 210 10.17 9.17 14.03
C VAL A 210 10.80 10.50 14.42
N SER A 211 11.94 10.43 15.11
CA SER A 211 12.68 11.63 15.54
C SER A 211 13.59 12.20 14.46
N CYS A 212 13.95 11.42 13.44
CA CYS A 212 14.82 11.84 12.34
C CYS A 212 14.26 11.32 11.03
N LEU A 213 13.87 12.25 10.15
CA LEU A 213 13.27 11.97 8.86
C LEU A 213 13.99 12.78 7.78
N VAL A 214 14.43 12.09 6.74
CA VAL A 214 14.87 12.70 5.50
C VAL A 214 13.87 12.33 4.42
N GLY A 215 13.20 13.31 3.82
CA GLY A 215 12.43 13.10 2.60
C GLY A 215 13.24 13.51 1.38
N VAL A 216 13.19 12.71 0.31
CA VAL A 216 13.85 13.07 -0.95
C VAL A 216 12.93 12.93 -2.13
N ASP A 217 13.05 13.83 -3.09
CA ASP A 217 12.36 13.75 -4.37
C ASP A 217 13.22 14.34 -5.49
N THR A 218 12.94 13.98 -6.75
CA THR A 218 13.59 14.57 -7.92
C THR A 218 12.91 15.87 -8.33
N ASP A 219 11.63 16.05 -7.96
CA ASP A 219 10.87 17.26 -8.23
C ASP A 219 11.11 18.33 -7.15
N ALA A 220 11.80 19.39 -7.54
CA ALA A 220 12.10 20.51 -6.64
C ALA A 220 10.86 21.22 -6.10
N ALA A 221 9.74 21.25 -6.83
CA ALA A 221 8.51 21.86 -6.36
C ALA A 221 7.86 21.02 -5.25
N MET A 222 7.93 19.70 -5.36
CA MET A 222 7.46 18.77 -4.32
C MET A 222 8.28 18.90 -3.03
N VAL A 223 9.62 18.95 -3.17
CA VAL A 223 10.53 19.19 -2.04
C VAL A 223 10.28 20.54 -1.38
N ALA A 224 10.17 21.61 -2.16
CA ALA A 224 9.92 22.96 -1.65
C ALA A 224 8.61 23.02 -0.86
N GLN A 225 7.58 22.30 -1.30
CA GLN A 225 6.33 22.21 -0.56
C GLN A 225 6.48 21.46 0.78
N CYS A 226 7.17 20.33 0.79
CA CYS A 226 7.45 19.64 2.05
C CYS A 226 8.24 20.54 3.02
N GLN A 227 9.21 21.29 2.51
CA GLN A 227 9.97 22.25 3.31
C GLN A 227 9.08 23.36 3.88
N ALA A 228 8.11 23.85 3.11
CA ALA A 228 7.22 24.93 3.55
C ALA A 228 6.19 24.48 4.61
N THR A 229 5.76 23.21 4.57
CA THR A 229 4.63 22.75 5.39
C THR A 229 4.99 21.77 6.49
N LEU A 230 6.08 21.03 6.35
CA LEU A 230 6.46 19.95 7.27
C LEU A 230 7.77 20.22 8.00
N SER A 231 8.63 21.11 7.52
CA SER A 231 9.81 21.54 8.27
C SER A 231 9.39 22.44 9.43
N SER A 232 9.82 22.09 10.64
CA SER A 232 9.67 22.93 11.83
C SER A 232 11.04 23.32 12.37
N PRO A 233 11.28 24.58 12.77
CA PRO A 233 12.51 24.98 13.45
C PRO A 233 12.78 24.18 14.74
N VAL A 234 11.75 23.56 15.32
CA VAL A 234 11.84 22.74 16.54
C VAL A 234 12.27 21.30 16.23
N GLN A 235 12.16 20.88 14.97
CA GLN A 235 12.49 19.54 14.48
C GLN A 235 13.62 19.63 13.44
N GLU A 236 14.81 20.10 13.83
CA GLU A 236 15.99 20.15 12.95
C GLU A 236 16.33 18.79 12.31
N ALA A 237 15.86 17.69 12.90
CA ALA A 237 16.04 16.34 12.42
C ALA A 237 15.03 15.91 11.32
N VAL A 238 14.07 16.77 10.94
CA VAL A 238 13.19 16.57 9.78
C VAL A 238 13.65 17.49 8.65
N ARG A 239 14.08 16.92 7.53
CA ARG A 239 14.55 17.69 6.37
C ARG A 239 14.12 17.06 5.05
N PHE A 240 14.01 17.91 4.03
CA PHE A 240 13.67 17.51 2.68
C PHE A 240 14.72 18.02 1.70
N THR A 241 15.18 17.17 0.79
CA THR A 241 16.21 17.55 -0.20
C THR A 241 15.91 17.00 -1.58
N VAL A 242 16.30 17.76 -2.60
CA VAL A 242 16.26 17.29 -3.98
C VAL A 242 17.40 16.30 -4.20
N VAL A 243 17.13 15.22 -4.93
CA VAL A 243 18.13 14.25 -5.39
C VAL A 243 18.08 14.11 -6.92
N GLY A 244 19.15 13.58 -7.52
CA GLY A 244 19.16 13.26 -8.95
C GLY A 244 18.20 12.13 -9.30
N ALA A 245 17.73 12.10 -10.56
CA ALA A 245 16.91 11.00 -11.09
C ALA A 245 17.65 9.66 -11.14
N ALA A 246 18.98 9.71 -11.24
CA ALA A 246 19.86 8.56 -11.17
C ALA A 246 20.79 8.65 -9.95
N PRO A 247 21.17 7.51 -9.35
CA PRO A 247 22.16 7.46 -8.29
C PRO A 247 23.59 7.74 -8.81
N PRO A 248 24.57 8.00 -7.93
CA PRO A 248 24.49 7.97 -6.47
C PRO A 248 23.88 9.25 -5.87
N THR A 249 23.38 9.12 -4.65
CA THR A 249 23.01 10.24 -3.79
C THR A 249 24.23 10.73 -3.00
N ASP A 250 24.13 11.94 -2.45
CA ASP A 250 25.17 12.51 -1.56
C ASP A 250 25.13 11.94 -0.13
N PHE A 251 24.27 10.93 0.14
CA PHE A 251 24.17 10.33 1.46
C PHE A 251 25.38 9.45 1.79
N ALA A 252 25.71 9.38 3.08
CA ALA A 252 26.78 8.51 3.57
C ALA A 252 26.38 7.03 3.50
N ASP A 253 27.39 6.16 3.43
CA ASP A 253 27.19 4.72 3.56
C ASP A 253 26.53 4.40 4.91
N GLY A 254 25.45 3.61 4.89
CA GLY A 254 24.75 3.21 6.12
C GLY A 254 24.15 4.36 6.93
N GLN A 255 23.74 5.45 6.28
CA GLN A 255 23.12 6.60 6.94
C GLN A 255 21.73 6.31 7.53
N PHE A 256 20.97 5.36 6.96
CA PHE A 256 19.58 5.09 7.34
C PHE A 256 19.38 3.70 7.91
N ASP A 257 18.55 3.56 8.95
CA ASP A 257 18.15 2.26 9.49
C ASP A 257 16.75 1.82 9.01
N LEU A 258 16.01 2.72 8.35
CA LEU A 258 14.78 2.43 7.63
C LEU A 258 14.67 3.29 6.35
N VAL A 259 14.34 2.65 5.23
CA VAL A 259 13.91 3.34 4.00
C VAL A 259 12.48 2.92 3.67
N ILE A 260 11.63 3.87 3.33
CA ILE A 260 10.29 3.64 2.81
C ILE A 260 10.25 4.26 1.41
N GLY A 261 9.85 3.50 0.40
CA GLY A 261 9.72 3.97 -0.97
C GLY A 261 8.42 3.48 -1.58
N LEU A 262 7.49 4.40 -1.86
CA LEU A 262 6.20 4.06 -2.46
C LEU A 262 6.16 4.44 -3.94
N SER A 263 5.69 3.52 -4.77
CA SER A 263 5.49 3.71 -6.22
C SER A 263 6.75 4.21 -6.96
N VAL A 264 7.93 4.00 -6.40
CA VAL A 264 9.17 4.54 -6.98
C VAL A 264 9.68 3.64 -8.10
N LEU A 265 9.90 2.36 -7.77
CA LEU A 265 10.40 1.38 -8.73
C LEU A 265 9.37 1.06 -9.81
N THR A 266 8.08 1.31 -9.56
CA THR A 266 7.03 1.18 -10.58
C THR A 266 7.12 2.24 -11.67
N GLU A 267 7.86 3.32 -11.45
CA GLU A 267 8.03 4.45 -12.38
C GLU A 267 9.44 4.48 -13.00
N MET A 268 10.11 3.31 -13.09
CA MET A 268 11.50 3.21 -13.56
C MET A 268 11.69 2.02 -14.50
N ASP A 269 12.61 2.15 -15.46
CA ASP A 269 13.08 1.02 -16.26
C ASP A 269 13.98 0.07 -15.45
N ALA A 270 14.20 -1.14 -15.97
CA ALA A 270 14.95 -2.17 -15.25
C ALA A 270 16.38 -1.74 -14.86
N ALA A 271 17.10 -1.06 -15.76
CA ALA A 271 18.49 -0.65 -15.52
C ALA A 271 18.57 0.43 -14.44
N THR A 272 17.61 1.35 -14.43
CA THR A 272 17.49 2.41 -13.42
C THR A 272 17.11 1.82 -12.07
N GLN A 273 16.19 0.85 -12.04
CA GLN A 273 15.87 0.11 -10.81
C GLN A 273 17.10 -0.58 -10.23
N ASP A 274 17.91 -1.26 -11.06
CA ASP A 274 19.15 -1.92 -10.61
C ASP A 274 20.15 -0.94 -10.00
N ALA A 275 20.36 0.20 -10.65
CA ALA A 275 21.22 1.24 -10.13
C ALA A 275 20.73 1.75 -8.77
N TRP A 276 19.41 1.94 -8.62
CA TRP A 276 18.81 2.35 -7.35
C TRP A 276 18.87 1.27 -6.28
N LEU A 277 18.69 -0.01 -6.61
CA LEU A 277 18.84 -1.11 -5.63
C LEU A 277 20.27 -1.17 -5.06
N VAL A 278 21.30 -0.92 -5.89
CA VAL A 278 22.69 -0.78 -5.43
C VAL A 278 22.85 0.41 -4.48
N GLU A 279 22.30 1.56 -4.85
CA GLU A 279 22.41 2.78 -4.03
C GLU A 279 21.66 2.66 -2.71
N LEU A 280 20.44 2.12 -2.72
CA LEU A 280 19.66 1.80 -1.53
C LEU A 280 20.41 0.84 -0.61
N GLN A 281 21.07 -0.18 -1.17
CA GLN A 281 21.94 -1.08 -0.41
C GLN A 281 23.13 -0.33 0.20
N ARG A 282 23.67 0.70 -0.45
CA ARG A 282 24.79 1.49 0.07
C ARG A 282 24.37 2.36 1.27
N ILE A 283 23.26 3.09 1.15
CA ILE A 283 22.83 4.11 2.11
C ILE A 283 22.10 3.55 3.34
N VAL A 284 21.53 2.35 3.28
CA VAL A 284 20.91 1.67 4.43
C VAL A 284 21.99 1.02 5.27
N GLU A 285 21.96 1.03 6.61
CA GLU A 285 22.96 0.35 7.45
C GLU A 285 22.82 -1.19 7.41
N PRO A 286 23.87 -1.97 7.67
CA PRO A 286 23.74 -3.43 7.70
C PRO A 286 22.69 -3.88 8.72
N GLY A 287 21.72 -4.69 8.31
CA GLY A 287 20.56 -5.08 9.12
C GLY A 287 19.39 -4.08 9.10
N GLY A 288 19.57 -2.89 8.52
CA GLY A 288 18.50 -1.91 8.30
C GLY A 288 17.44 -2.42 7.31
N LEU A 289 16.24 -1.85 7.40
CA LEU A 289 15.07 -2.30 6.64
C LEU A 289 14.75 -1.37 5.46
N LEU A 290 14.20 -1.96 4.40
CA LEU A 290 13.57 -1.21 3.31
C LEU A 290 12.16 -1.74 3.08
N LEU A 291 11.21 -0.83 2.97
CA LEU A 291 9.81 -1.10 2.70
C LEU A 291 9.49 -0.46 1.35
N LEU A 292 9.49 -1.27 0.29
CA LEU A 292 9.32 -0.80 -1.08
C LEU A 292 8.00 -1.33 -1.63
N SER A 293 7.15 -0.45 -2.17
CA SER A 293 5.90 -0.90 -2.79
C SER A 293 6.07 -1.32 -4.24
N VAL A 294 5.24 -2.27 -4.65
CA VAL A 294 5.09 -2.71 -6.04
C VAL A 294 3.62 -2.79 -6.41
N ARG A 295 3.34 -2.79 -7.71
CA ARG A 295 1.98 -3.06 -8.20
C ARG A 295 1.56 -4.47 -7.81
N GLY A 296 0.55 -4.57 -6.94
CA GLY A 296 -0.02 -5.82 -6.45
C GLY A 296 -1.26 -6.27 -7.22
N PHE A 297 -1.72 -7.48 -6.94
CA PHE A 297 -2.92 -8.04 -7.59
C PHE A 297 -4.19 -7.25 -7.25
N ALA A 298 -4.32 -6.78 -6.01
CA ALA A 298 -5.46 -5.97 -5.57
C ALA A 298 -5.55 -4.66 -6.37
N GLN A 299 -4.43 -3.91 -6.48
CA GLN A 299 -4.37 -2.71 -7.31
C GLN A 299 -4.67 -3.02 -8.78
N SER A 300 -4.12 -4.12 -9.32
CA SER A 300 -4.38 -4.49 -10.71
C SER A 300 -5.83 -4.87 -11.00
N SER A 301 -6.51 -5.54 -10.06
CA SER A 301 -7.95 -5.77 -10.17
C SER A 301 -8.70 -4.44 -10.20
N PHE A 302 -8.35 -3.53 -9.29
CA PHE A 302 -8.99 -2.23 -9.16
C PHE A 302 -8.77 -1.34 -10.40
N TYR A 303 -7.59 -1.40 -11.01
CA TYR A 303 -7.27 -0.67 -12.26
C TYR A 303 -7.67 -1.42 -13.53
N ARG A 304 -8.39 -2.53 -13.42
CA ARG A 304 -8.85 -3.34 -14.57
C ARG A 304 -7.71 -3.73 -15.51
N CYS A 305 -6.56 -4.01 -14.91
CA CYS A 305 -5.39 -4.49 -15.62
C CYS A 305 -5.72 -5.79 -16.36
N PRO A 306 -5.51 -5.88 -17.69
CA PRO A 306 -5.78 -7.10 -18.43
C PRO A 306 -4.96 -8.29 -17.89
N PRO A 307 -5.55 -9.48 -17.69
CA PRO A 307 -4.83 -10.66 -17.20
C PRO A 307 -3.64 -11.07 -18.08
N ASP A 308 -3.68 -10.77 -19.37
CA ASP A 308 -2.58 -11.05 -20.29
C ASP A 308 -1.33 -10.21 -20.01
N LEU A 309 -1.50 -9.01 -19.43
CA LEU A 309 -0.36 -8.21 -18.96
C LEU A 309 0.35 -8.95 -17.84
N TRP A 310 -0.39 -9.46 -16.86
CA TRP A 310 0.18 -10.24 -15.78
C TRP A 310 0.86 -11.50 -16.28
N GLN A 311 0.24 -12.21 -17.23
CA GLN A 311 0.87 -13.37 -17.83
C GLN A 311 2.19 -13.00 -18.54
N ALA A 312 2.23 -11.88 -19.25
CA ALA A 312 3.45 -11.38 -19.86
C ALA A 312 4.51 -11.04 -18.80
N THR A 313 4.13 -10.37 -17.71
CA THR A 313 5.01 -10.09 -16.57
C THR A 313 5.54 -11.36 -15.92
N GLN A 314 4.72 -12.40 -15.71
CA GLN A 314 5.19 -13.67 -15.15
C GLN A 314 6.27 -14.32 -16.04
N ARG A 315 6.17 -14.18 -17.37
CA ARG A 315 7.17 -14.71 -18.32
C ARG A 315 8.44 -13.87 -18.39
N ALA A 316 8.30 -12.53 -18.36
CA ALA A 316 9.42 -11.60 -18.50
C ALA A 316 10.14 -11.32 -17.17
N GLY A 317 9.49 -11.59 -16.04
CA GLY A 317 9.93 -11.20 -14.70
C GLY A 317 9.62 -9.73 -14.38
N LEU A 318 10.04 -8.82 -15.25
CA LEU A 318 9.74 -7.39 -15.17
C LEU A 318 9.26 -6.92 -16.54
N LEU A 319 8.17 -6.17 -16.56
CA LEU A 319 7.64 -5.57 -17.76
C LEU A 319 7.40 -4.08 -17.52
N CYS A 320 8.07 -3.23 -18.30
CA CYS A 320 7.81 -1.79 -18.33
C CYS A 320 6.82 -1.48 -19.44
N GLN A 321 5.67 -0.91 -19.07
CA GLN A 321 4.74 -0.27 -19.99
C GLN A 321 5.02 1.24 -20.06
N GLY A 322 4.25 1.99 -20.84
CA GLY A 322 4.41 3.44 -20.96
C GLY A 322 5.49 3.84 -21.97
N ASP A 323 5.83 5.12 -21.97
CA ASP A 323 6.92 5.67 -22.79
C ASP A 323 8.18 5.91 -21.94
N ALA A 324 9.24 6.44 -22.56
CA ALA A 324 10.50 6.70 -21.88
C ALA A 324 10.39 7.79 -20.82
N GLU A 325 9.35 8.64 -20.86
CA GLU A 325 9.14 9.73 -19.90
C GLU A 325 8.28 9.28 -18.71
N ASN A 326 7.39 8.29 -18.91
CA ASN A 326 6.48 7.75 -17.89
C ASN A 326 6.44 6.21 -17.95
N PRO A 327 7.55 5.53 -17.61
CA PRO A 327 7.58 4.07 -17.59
C PRO A 327 6.72 3.54 -16.46
N GLN A 328 5.98 2.45 -16.70
CA GLN A 328 5.15 1.77 -15.71
C GLN A 328 5.58 0.32 -15.57
N ALA A 329 6.45 0.05 -14.61
CA ALA A 329 6.95 -1.28 -14.34
C ALA A 329 5.95 -2.12 -13.53
N VAL A 330 5.81 -3.38 -13.97
CA VAL A 330 5.09 -4.43 -13.26
C VAL A 330 6.05 -5.60 -13.07
N HIS A 331 6.12 -6.10 -11.84
CA HIS A 331 7.05 -7.15 -11.44
C HIS A 331 6.31 -8.45 -11.14
N SER A 332 6.87 -9.57 -11.55
CA SER A 332 6.45 -10.86 -11.00
C SER A 332 7.06 -11.06 -9.62
N GLN A 333 6.40 -11.85 -8.78
CA GLN A 333 6.99 -12.20 -7.49
C GLN A 333 8.30 -12.98 -7.68
N GLU A 334 8.34 -13.91 -8.62
CA GLU A 334 9.56 -14.68 -8.90
C GLU A 334 10.75 -13.78 -9.26
N TYR A 335 10.52 -12.73 -10.05
CA TYR A 335 11.56 -11.73 -10.36
C TYR A 335 11.98 -10.96 -9.12
N ILE A 336 11.06 -10.48 -8.29
CA ILE A 336 11.42 -9.78 -7.05
C ILE A 336 12.28 -10.69 -6.17
N PHE A 337 11.84 -11.93 -5.92
CA PHE A 337 12.54 -12.86 -5.04
C PHE A 337 13.91 -13.31 -5.58
N SER A 338 14.04 -13.51 -6.89
CA SER A 338 15.31 -13.92 -7.49
C SER A 338 16.27 -12.76 -7.77
N HIS A 339 15.75 -11.61 -8.22
CA HIS A 339 16.55 -10.47 -8.65
C HIS A 339 16.84 -9.51 -7.51
N TRP A 340 15.82 -9.02 -6.78
CA TRP A 340 16.07 -8.14 -5.63
C TRP A 340 16.73 -8.90 -4.48
N GLY A 341 16.50 -10.21 -4.41
CA GLY A 341 17.20 -11.14 -3.53
C GLY A 341 18.71 -11.21 -3.78
N GLN A 342 19.24 -10.66 -4.86
CA GLN A 342 20.69 -10.51 -5.05
C GLN A 342 21.27 -9.39 -4.17
N TYR A 343 20.47 -8.36 -3.90
CA TYR A 343 20.86 -7.16 -3.14
C TYR A 343 20.46 -7.25 -1.66
N PHE A 344 19.32 -7.86 -1.34
CA PHE A 344 18.74 -7.84 -0.01
C PHE A 344 18.29 -9.23 0.46
N ASP A 345 18.08 -9.38 1.76
CA ASP A 345 17.26 -10.48 2.28
C ASP A 345 15.79 -10.05 2.20
N ILE A 346 14.96 -10.80 1.48
CA ILE A 346 13.53 -10.54 1.40
C ILE A 346 12.83 -11.24 2.57
N LEU A 347 12.20 -10.46 3.44
CA LEU A 347 11.62 -10.95 4.70
C LEU A 347 10.12 -11.23 4.61
N ASP A 348 9.42 -10.48 3.76
CA ASP A 348 7.96 -10.59 3.57
C ASP A 348 7.52 -9.90 2.26
N SER A 349 6.33 -10.28 1.79
CA SER A 349 5.59 -9.64 0.70
C SER A 349 4.12 -9.54 1.12
N ILE A 350 3.68 -8.33 1.47
CA ILE A 350 2.37 -8.11 2.08
C ILE A 350 1.43 -7.43 1.10
N GLY A 351 0.40 -8.17 0.68
CA GLY A 351 -0.65 -7.67 -0.19
C GLY A 351 -1.36 -6.43 0.36
N GLY A 352 -1.50 -5.40 -0.47
CA GLY A 352 -2.34 -4.21 -0.17
C GLY A 352 -1.91 -3.33 1.01
N LEU A 353 -0.74 -3.57 1.62
CA LEU A 353 -0.29 -2.81 2.79
C LEU A 353 -0.11 -1.31 2.49
N ALA A 354 0.24 -0.96 1.26
CA ALA A 354 0.47 0.40 0.78
C ALA A 354 -0.72 0.95 -0.03
N GLY A 355 -1.94 0.89 0.51
CA GLY A 355 -3.11 1.50 -0.13
C GLY A 355 -3.52 0.82 -1.45
N GLY A 356 -3.44 -0.52 -1.50
CA GLY A 356 -3.75 -1.34 -2.68
C GLY A 356 -2.51 -1.90 -3.37
N GLN A 357 -1.35 -1.26 -3.20
CA GLN A 357 -0.06 -1.81 -3.58
C GLN A 357 0.46 -2.80 -2.54
N ASP A 358 1.25 -3.75 -3.03
CA ASP A 358 1.92 -4.73 -2.19
C ASP A 358 3.21 -4.13 -1.64
N MET A 359 3.53 -4.44 -0.38
CA MET A 359 4.77 -4.00 0.25
C MET A 359 5.77 -5.14 0.29
N ILE A 360 6.95 -4.93 -0.29
CA ILE A 360 8.09 -5.83 -0.18
C ILE A 360 8.96 -5.35 0.97
N VAL A 361 9.22 -6.25 1.92
CA VAL A 361 10.02 -5.95 3.11
C VAL A 361 11.39 -6.58 2.96
N LEU A 362 12.39 -5.73 2.87
CA LEU A 362 13.77 -6.07 2.59
C LEU A 362 14.64 -5.75 3.81
N ARG A 363 15.73 -6.49 3.95
CA ARG A 363 16.79 -6.20 4.92
C ARG A 363 18.13 -6.13 4.22
N ARG A 364 18.93 -5.10 4.52
CA ARG A 364 20.32 -5.04 4.07
C ARG A 364 21.12 -6.16 4.73
N ARG A 365 21.81 -6.95 3.91
CA ARG A 365 22.72 -8.01 4.38
C ARG A 365 23.87 -7.46 5.21
N SER A 366 24.25 -8.21 6.24
CA SER A 366 25.43 -7.90 7.05
C SER A 366 26.75 -8.07 6.29
N SER A 367 26.76 -8.86 5.21
CA SER A 367 27.91 -9.11 4.34
C SER A 367 27.63 -8.67 2.91
N LYS A 368 28.62 -8.04 2.25
CA LYS A 368 28.58 -7.80 0.79
C LYS A 368 28.61 -9.16 0.08
N PRO A 369 27.64 -9.51 -0.79
CA PRO A 369 27.74 -10.70 -1.60
C PRO A 369 28.98 -10.59 -2.50
N THR A 370 29.69 -11.69 -2.66
CA THR A 370 30.82 -11.77 -3.60
C THR A 370 30.29 -11.88 -5.03
N LEU A 371 31.05 -11.41 -6.03
CA LEU A 371 30.70 -11.53 -7.46
C LEU A 371 30.43 -12.98 -7.91
N ALA A 372 30.87 -13.97 -7.13
CA ALA A 372 30.59 -15.39 -7.36
C ALA A 372 29.15 -15.79 -6.95
N GLU A 373 28.54 -15.09 -6.01
CA GLU A 373 27.18 -15.36 -5.49
C GLU A 373 26.08 -14.68 -6.32
N LEU A 374 26.44 -13.69 -7.15
CA LEU A 374 25.53 -12.95 -8.03
C LEU A 374 25.34 -13.58 -9.42
N ARG A 375 26.04 -14.68 -9.73
CA ARG A 375 25.86 -15.41 -11.00
C ARG A 375 24.73 -16.43 -10.85
N ILE A 376 23.53 -16.05 -11.26
CA ILE A 376 22.52 -17.01 -11.69
C ILE A 376 22.96 -17.48 -13.08
N ASP A 377 23.29 -18.77 -13.23
CA ASP A 377 23.54 -19.37 -14.53
C ASP A 377 22.33 -19.09 -15.44
N SER A 378 22.54 -18.30 -16.49
CA SER A 378 21.53 -18.13 -17.54
C SER A 378 21.08 -19.51 -18.02
N PRO A 379 19.77 -19.75 -18.23
CA PRO A 379 19.32 -21.01 -18.78
C PRO A 379 20.03 -21.22 -20.11
N ARG A 380 20.79 -22.32 -20.21
CA ARG A 380 21.41 -22.74 -21.47
C ARG A 380 20.27 -22.94 -22.46
N HIS A 381 20.15 -22.03 -23.42
CA HIS A 381 19.39 -22.33 -24.63
C HIS A 381 20.12 -23.48 -25.32
N SER A 382 19.52 -24.68 -25.24
CA SER A 382 19.91 -25.80 -26.08
C SER A 382 19.47 -25.50 -27.50
N ASP A 383 20.44 -25.48 -28.41
CA ASP A 383 20.31 -25.40 -29.87
C ASP A 383 19.34 -26.43 -30.47
#